data_AF-A0AAE9D1M8-F1
#
_entry.id   AF-A0AAE9D1M8-F1
#
_cell.length_a   1.000
_cell.length_b   1.000
_cell.length_c   1.000
_cell.angle_alpha   90.00
_cell.angle_beta   90.00
_cell.angle_gamma   90.00
#
_symmetry.space_group_name_H-M   'P 1'
#
loop_
_entity.id
_entity.type
_entity.pdbx_description
1 polymer ?
#
loop_
_entity_poly.entity_id
_entity_poly.type
_entity_poly.pdbx_seq_one_letter_code
_entity_poly.pdbx_strand_id
1 'polypeptide(L)'
;MSLTDIPDLAITTILEKLDFRSILNLRNVCHGSRKHIENTIPPFWISRIEITVATDKIDLHLEDVGSSNYSIRYPEEGVETFWDDFQRLLKHQKSSLNYFNLVLHFPADEKLKEKTILDKVYSEFLQRLQSL
;
A
#
# COMPACT_ATOMS: atom_id res chain seq x y z
N MET A 1 2.42 -28.43 8.48
CA MET A 1 3.40 -27.45 8.97
C MET A 1 2.71 -26.11 8.93
N SER A 2 2.40 -25.53 10.08
CA SER A 2 1.76 -24.22 10.15
C SER A 2 2.84 -23.16 10.41
N LEU A 3 2.67 -21.95 9.87
CA LEU A 3 3.60 -20.85 10.16
C LEU A 3 3.66 -20.52 11.67
N THR A 4 2.68 -20.99 12.46
CA THR A 4 2.63 -20.88 13.92
C THR A 4 3.72 -21.67 14.66
N ASP A 5 4.40 -22.60 13.97
CA ASP A 5 5.46 -23.42 14.55
C ASP A 5 6.83 -22.72 14.50
N ILE A 6 6.90 -21.55 13.84
CA ILE A 6 8.12 -20.76 13.70
C ILE A 6 8.26 -19.85 14.94
N PRO A 7 9.43 -19.81 15.60
CA PRO A 7 9.68 -18.89 16.71
C PRO A 7 9.49 -17.43 16.30
N ASP A 8 8.94 -16.61 17.20
CA ASP A 8 8.70 -15.18 16.95
C ASP A 8 9.94 -14.44 16.45
N LEU A 9 11.12 -14.75 17.00
CA LEU A 9 12.40 -14.16 16.57
C LEU A 9 12.68 -14.42 15.08
N ALA A 10 12.42 -15.64 14.60
CA ALA A 10 12.64 -15.99 13.20
C ALA A 10 11.62 -15.28 12.28
N ILE A 11 10.37 -15.10 12.71
CA ILE A 11 9.38 -14.32 11.97
C ILE A 11 9.81 -12.86 11.85
N THR A 12 10.24 -12.23 12.96
CA THR A 12 10.76 -10.86 12.94
C THR A 12 11.93 -10.70 11.98
N THR A 13 12.93 -11.59 12.04
CA THR A 13 14.09 -11.55 11.12
C THR A 13 13.71 -11.76 9.66
N ILE A 14 12.65 -12.52 9.38
CA ILE A 14 12.11 -12.65 8.02
C ILE A 14 11.45 -11.32 7.62
N LEU A 15 10.56 -10.75 8.44
CA LEU A 15 9.84 -9.52 8.12
C LEU A 15 10.80 -8.34 7.85
N GLU A 16 11.91 -8.23 8.58
CA GLU A 16 12.94 -7.20 8.35
C GLU A 16 13.63 -7.27 6.98
N LYS A 17 13.53 -8.41 6.28
CA LYS A 17 14.14 -8.63 4.96
C LYS A 17 13.15 -8.52 3.80
N LEU A 18 11.88 -8.30 4.09
CA LEU A 18 10.83 -8.30 3.09
C LEU A 18 10.42 -6.88 2.72
N ASP A 19 10.12 -6.68 1.44
CA ASP A 19 9.46 -5.46 0.98
C ASP A 19 8.03 -5.36 1.54
N PHE A 20 7.45 -4.17 1.44
CA PHE A 20 6.11 -3.91 1.96
C PHE A 20 5.05 -4.85 1.36
N ARG A 21 5.13 -5.14 0.05
CA ARG A 21 4.17 -6.01 -0.64
C ARG A 21 4.23 -7.44 -0.11
N SER A 22 5.43 -7.95 0.11
CA SER A 22 5.70 -9.28 0.64
C SER A 22 5.17 -9.43 2.07
N ILE A 23 5.28 -8.38 2.88
CA ILE A 23 4.69 -8.33 4.23
C ILE A 23 3.16 -8.36 4.17
N LEU A 24 2.54 -7.59 3.27
CA LEU A 24 1.08 -7.62 3.08
C LEU A 24 0.59 -9.01 2.64
N ASN A 25 1.33 -9.67 1.74
CA ASN A 25 1.01 -11.02 1.32
C ASN A 25 1.06 -12.00 2.50
N LEU A 26 2.11 -11.94 3.31
CA LEU A 26 2.26 -12.79 4.52
C LEU A 26 1.14 -12.55 5.54
N ARG A 27 0.71 -11.31 5.72
CA ARG A 27 -0.44 -10.95 6.58
C ARG A 27 -1.71 -11.69 6.17
N ASN A 28 -1.87 -11.99 4.89
CA ASN A 28 -3.09 -12.62 4.37
C ASN A 28 -3.04 -14.16 4.34
N VAL A 29 -1.90 -14.80 4.66
CA VAL A 29 -1.77 -16.27 4.61
C VAL A 29 -2.50 -16.98 5.75
N CYS A 30 -2.34 -16.56 7.01
CA CYS A 30 -3.01 -17.21 8.14
C CYS A 30 -3.29 -16.25 9.31
N HIS A 31 -4.14 -16.66 10.26
CA HIS A 31 -4.45 -15.84 11.45
C HIS A 31 -3.21 -15.59 12.33
N GLY A 32 -2.31 -16.56 12.45
CA GLY A 32 -1.07 -16.43 13.23
C GLY A 32 -0.14 -15.36 12.66
N SER A 33 0.10 -15.37 11.34
CA SER A 33 0.93 -14.37 10.67
C SER A 33 0.31 -12.98 10.78
N ARG A 34 -1.01 -12.86 10.59
CA ARG A 34 -1.73 -11.59 10.76
C ARG A 34 -1.52 -11.01 12.16
N LYS A 35 -1.77 -11.80 13.20
CA LYS A 35 -1.64 -11.34 14.59
C LYS A 35 -0.19 -10.95 14.93
N HIS A 36 0.79 -11.72 14.47
CA HIS A 36 2.19 -11.39 14.71
C HIS A 36 2.57 -10.09 14.00
N ILE A 37 2.31 -9.99 12.68
CA ILE A 37 2.59 -8.78 11.89
C ILE A 37 1.92 -7.55 12.50
N GLU A 38 0.66 -7.62 12.92
CA GLU A 38 -0.02 -6.48 13.57
C GLU A 38 0.71 -5.96 14.82
N ASN A 39 1.43 -6.82 15.54
CA ASN A 39 2.23 -6.44 16.71
C ASN A 39 3.67 -6.07 16.38
N THR A 40 4.20 -6.50 15.23
CA THR A 40 5.63 -6.41 14.89
C THR A 40 5.93 -5.85 13.50
N ILE A 41 5.00 -5.10 12.86
CA ILE A 41 5.27 -4.46 11.55
C ILE A 41 6.64 -3.75 11.63
N PRO A 42 7.62 -4.17 10.81
CA PRO A 42 8.94 -3.58 10.83
C PRO A 42 8.86 -2.13 10.33
N PRO A 43 9.85 -1.29 10.66
CA PRO A 43 9.94 0.01 10.03
C PRO A 43 10.11 -0.14 8.51
N PHE A 44 9.65 0.85 7.76
CA PHE A 44 9.86 0.92 6.31
C PHE A 44 10.83 2.05 5.98
N TRP A 45 11.63 1.81 4.94
CA TRP A 45 12.60 2.76 4.42
C TRP A 45 12.27 3.10 2.96
N ILE A 46 11.03 3.51 2.71
CA ILE A 46 10.61 3.94 1.38
C ILE A 46 11.30 5.26 1.03
N SER A 47 11.90 5.36 -0.15
CA SER A 47 12.48 6.60 -0.70
C SER A 47 11.51 7.31 -1.65
N ARG A 48 10.64 6.54 -2.32
CA ARG A 48 9.69 7.03 -3.33
C ARG A 48 8.32 6.40 -3.17
N ILE A 49 7.30 7.25 -3.21
CA ILE A 49 5.89 6.83 -3.34
C ILE A 49 5.30 7.50 -4.57
N GLU A 50 4.65 6.72 -5.41
CA GLU A 50 3.80 7.22 -6.49
C GLU A 50 2.46 6.49 -6.47
N ILE A 51 1.38 7.25 -6.38
CA ILE A 51 0.02 6.72 -6.37
C ILE A 51 -0.64 7.12 -7.68
N THR A 52 -1.14 6.14 -8.43
CA THR A 52 -1.97 6.39 -9.61
C THR A 52 -3.41 5.97 -9.30
N VAL A 53 -4.31 6.94 -9.29
CA VAL A 53 -5.75 6.72 -9.09
C VAL A 53 -6.44 6.72 -10.44
N ALA A 54 -6.96 5.57 -10.82
CA ALA A 54 -7.87 5.44 -11.94
C ALA A 54 -9.28 5.15 -11.41
N THR A 55 -10.25 5.09 -12.32
CA THR A 55 -11.64 4.87 -11.91
C THR A 55 -11.94 3.44 -11.48
N ASP A 56 -11.13 2.49 -11.91
CA ASP A 56 -11.32 1.03 -11.76
C ASP A 56 -10.25 0.41 -10.84
N LYS A 57 -9.25 1.20 -10.42
CA LYS A 57 -8.12 0.73 -9.62
C LYS A 57 -7.31 1.87 -9.04
N ILE A 58 -6.49 1.51 -8.06
CA ILE A 58 -5.38 2.32 -7.54
C ILE A 58 -4.09 1.50 -7.70
N ASP A 59 -3.09 2.08 -8.34
CA ASP A 59 -1.75 1.51 -8.43
C ASP A 59 -0.81 2.28 -7.48
N LEU A 60 -0.24 1.58 -6.50
CA LEU A 60 0.76 2.09 -5.56
C LEU A 60 2.15 1.61 -5.99
N HIS A 61 3.00 2.53 -6.40
CA HIS A 61 4.39 2.29 -6.77
C HIS A 61 5.32 2.75 -5.65
N LEU A 62 6.23 1.86 -5.24
CA LEU A 62 7.14 2.06 -4.12
C LEU A 62 8.58 1.76 -4.55
N GLU A 63 9.51 2.46 -3.91
CA GLU A 63 10.95 2.20 -4.00
C GLU A 63 11.53 2.26 -2.58
N ASP A 64 12.19 1.19 -2.13
CA ASP A 64 12.96 1.24 -0.88
C ASP A 64 14.30 1.93 -1.11
N VAL A 65 14.87 2.50 -0.05
CA VAL A 65 16.24 3.03 -0.07
C VAL A 65 17.22 1.92 -0.44
N GLY A 66 17.82 2.02 -1.63
CA GLY A 66 18.84 1.08 -2.11
C GLY A 66 18.31 -0.25 -2.65
N SER A 67 17.02 -0.36 -2.93
CA SER A 67 16.38 -1.57 -3.48
C SER A 67 15.75 -1.32 -4.85
N SER A 68 15.19 -2.37 -5.43
CA SER A 68 14.37 -2.32 -6.65
C SER A 68 12.97 -1.77 -6.38
N ASN A 69 12.39 -1.14 -7.39
CA ASN A 69 11.01 -0.66 -7.37
C ASN A 69 10.00 -1.83 -7.45
N TYR A 70 8.84 -1.66 -6.81
CA TYR A 70 7.75 -2.61 -6.87
C TYR A 70 6.40 -1.90 -6.86
N SER A 71 5.35 -2.62 -7.25
CA SER A 71 3.99 -2.08 -7.30
C SER A 71 2.97 -3.00 -6.67
N ILE A 72 1.90 -2.38 -6.16
CA ILE A 72 0.73 -3.04 -5.60
C ILE A 72 -0.48 -2.44 -6.30
N ARG A 73 -1.33 -3.31 -6.87
CA ARG A 73 -2.56 -2.94 -7.54
C ARG A 73 -3.75 -3.26 -6.65
N TYR A 74 -4.59 -2.27 -6.42
CA TYR A 74 -5.86 -2.38 -5.72
C TYR A 74 -6.99 -2.19 -6.75
N PRO A 75 -7.90 -3.15 -6.93
CA PRO A 75 -9.07 -2.95 -7.79
C PRO A 75 -10.07 -1.95 -7.16
N GLU A 76 -11.11 -1.56 -7.89
CA GLU A 76 -12.15 -0.61 -7.45
C GLU A 76 -12.77 -0.99 -6.09
N GLU A 77 -13.06 -2.28 -5.87
CA GLU A 77 -13.57 -2.80 -4.59
C GLU A 77 -12.53 -2.78 -3.46
N GLY A 78 -11.25 -2.58 -3.78
CA GLY A 78 -10.12 -2.60 -2.87
C GLY A 78 -9.71 -1.24 -2.31
N VAL A 79 -10.49 -0.17 -2.54
CA VAL A 79 -10.16 1.20 -2.11
C VAL A 79 -9.94 1.29 -0.60
N GLU A 80 -10.78 0.66 0.22
CA GLU A 80 -10.58 0.66 1.68
C GLU A 80 -9.33 -0.12 2.09
N THR A 81 -9.04 -1.24 1.43
CA THR A 81 -7.80 -1.99 1.68
C THR A 81 -6.56 -1.16 1.32
N PHE A 82 -6.63 -0.39 0.23
CA PHE A 82 -5.58 0.56 -0.12
C PHE A 82 -5.34 1.55 1.02
N TRP A 83 -6.39 2.19 1.56
CA TRP A 83 -6.23 3.16 2.63
C TRP A 83 -5.66 2.55 3.91
N ASP A 84 -6.15 1.37 4.31
CA ASP A 84 -5.63 0.66 5.47
C ASP A 84 -4.15 0.33 5.31
N ASP A 85 -3.76 -0.18 4.15
CA ASP A 85 -2.37 -0.52 3.86
C ASP A 85 -1.50 0.73 3.76
N PHE A 86 -1.98 1.78 3.09
CA PHE A 86 -1.26 3.03 2.92
C PHE A 86 -1.04 3.74 4.27
N GLN A 87 -2.05 3.77 5.15
CA GLN A 87 -1.90 4.28 6.51
C GLN A 87 -0.88 3.47 7.32
N ARG A 88 -0.87 2.14 7.18
CA ARG A 88 0.15 1.29 7.82
C ARG A 88 1.54 1.58 7.28
N LEU A 89 1.68 1.77 5.97
CA LEU A 89 2.95 2.16 5.35
C LEU A 89 3.46 3.47 5.97
N LEU A 90 2.64 4.53 5.94
CA LEU A 90 3.02 5.85 6.45
C LEU A 90 3.31 5.83 7.96
N LYS A 91 2.52 5.10 8.76
CA LYS A 91 2.72 5.00 10.21
C LYS A 91 4.06 4.37 10.59
N HIS A 92 4.51 3.39 9.81
CA HIS A 92 5.73 2.63 10.09
C HIS A 92 6.92 3.09 9.23
N GLN A 93 6.71 4.03 8.33
CA GLN A 93 7.74 4.70 7.55
C GLN A 93 8.69 5.48 8.46
N LYS A 94 10.00 5.26 8.33
CA LYS A 94 11.05 5.93 9.13
C LYS A 94 12.00 6.80 8.32
N SER A 95 12.19 6.55 7.03
CA SER A 95 12.98 7.43 6.18
C SER A 95 12.14 8.61 5.68
N SER A 96 12.83 9.73 5.43
CA SER A 96 12.24 10.82 4.67
C SER A 96 11.97 10.35 3.23
N LEU A 97 10.80 10.72 2.70
CA LEU A 97 10.51 10.52 1.28
C LEU A 97 11.29 11.54 0.47
N ASN A 98 12.03 11.07 -0.52
CA ASN A 98 12.71 11.92 -1.50
C ASN A 98 11.74 12.35 -2.60
N TYR A 99 10.71 11.54 -2.86
CA TYR A 99 9.73 11.78 -3.89
C TYR A 99 8.36 11.25 -3.48
N PHE A 100 7.35 12.09 -3.66
CA PHE A 100 5.94 11.74 -3.51
C PHE A 100 5.19 12.30 -4.72
N ASN A 101 4.41 11.46 -5.40
CA ASN A 101 3.59 11.87 -6.54
C ASN A 101 2.21 11.23 -6.51
N LEU A 102 1.21 12.00 -6.92
CA LEU A 102 -0.16 11.55 -7.09
C LEU A 102 -0.59 11.84 -8.52
N VAL A 103 -0.96 10.79 -9.24
CA VAL A 103 -1.43 10.85 -10.62
C VAL A 103 -2.91 10.48 -10.65
N LEU A 104 -3.74 11.39 -11.14
CA LEU A 104 -5.15 11.12 -11.41
C LEU A 104 -5.30 10.77 -12.88
N HIS A 105 -5.60 9.50 -13.18
CA HIS A 105 -5.67 9.01 -14.54
C HIS A 105 -7.10 9.12 -15.08
N PHE A 106 -7.31 10.09 -15.96
CA PHE A 106 -8.57 10.31 -16.68
C PHE A 106 -8.58 9.45 -17.95
N PRO A 107 -9.55 8.54 -18.14
CA PRO A 107 -9.67 7.80 -19.39
C PRO A 107 -9.97 8.78 -20.54
N ALA A 108 -9.31 8.59 -21.68
CA ALA A 108 -9.46 9.45 -22.86
C ALA A 108 -10.80 9.28 -23.60
N ASP A 109 -11.60 8.28 -23.21
CA ASP A 109 -12.84 7.90 -23.90
C ASP A 109 -14.07 8.53 -23.21
N GLU A 110 -14.77 9.41 -23.92
CA GLU A 110 -15.90 10.24 -23.42
C GLU A 110 -17.11 9.43 -22.90
N LYS A 111 -17.15 8.11 -23.12
CA LYS A 111 -18.28 7.25 -22.77
C LYS A 111 -18.17 6.55 -21.42
N LEU A 112 -17.00 6.53 -20.77
CA LEU A 112 -16.81 5.74 -19.55
C LEU A 112 -16.65 6.65 -18.32
N LYS A 113 -17.75 6.72 -17.55
CA LYS A 113 -17.91 7.42 -16.27
C LYS A 113 -18.05 8.93 -16.45
N GLU A 114 -19.29 9.40 -16.38
CA GLU A 114 -19.69 10.81 -16.43
C GLU A 114 -18.68 11.69 -15.69
N LYS A 115 -18.29 12.83 -16.26
CA LYS A 115 -17.34 13.78 -15.66
C LYS A 115 -17.61 14.04 -14.17
N THR A 116 -18.88 14.09 -13.77
CA THR A 116 -19.33 14.24 -12.39
C THR A 116 -18.87 13.08 -11.48
N ILE A 117 -18.86 11.84 -11.98
CA ILE A 117 -18.37 10.65 -11.27
C ILE A 117 -16.85 10.74 -11.10
N LEU A 118 -16.12 11.13 -12.15
CA LEU A 118 -14.66 11.33 -12.10
C LEU A 118 -14.29 12.39 -11.07
N ASP A 119 -14.91 13.57 -11.17
CA ASP A 119 -14.68 14.69 -10.25
C ASP A 119 -14.97 14.28 -8.80
N LYS A 120 -16.03 13.49 -8.58
CA LYS A 120 -16.38 12.96 -7.25
C LYS A 120 -15.30 12.01 -6.72
N VAL A 121 -14.91 10.98 -7.47
CA VAL A 121 -13.91 9.98 -7.03
C VAL A 121 -12.59 10.65 -6.69
N TYR A 122 -12.11 11.57 -7.53
CA TYR A 122 -10.85 12.26 -7.27
C TYR A 122 -10.94 13.25 -6.11
N SER A 123 -12.06 13.96 -5.96
CA SER A 123 -12.27 14.87 -4.83
C SER A 123 -12.30 14.11 -3.51
N GLU A 124 -13.02 12.97 -3.44
CA GLU A 124 -13.05 12.12 -2.25
C GLU A 124 -11.66 11.56 -1.93
N PHE A 125 -10.91 11.11 -2.94
CA PHE A 125 -9.54 10.63 -2.74
C PHE A 125 -8.63 11.72 -2.18
N LEU A 126 -8.66 12.92 -2.75
CA LEU A 126 -7.85 14.06 -2.31
C LEU A 126 -8.22 14.52 -0.90
N GLN A 127 -9.52 14.56 -0.57
CA GLN A 127 -9.98 14.88 0.79
C GLN A 127 -9.45 13.88 1.81
N ARG A 128 -9.52 12.58 1.49
CA ARG A 128 -9.01 11.54 2.39
C ARG A 128 -7.49 11.61 2.53
N LEU A 129 -6.76 11.86 1.45
CA LEU A 129 -5.31 12.07 1.48
C LEU A 129 -4.91 13.26 2.37
N GLN A 130 -5.68 14.35 2.35
CA GLN A 130 -5.45 15.51 3.21
C GLN A 130 -5.71 15.25 4.70
N SER A 131 -6.48 14.20 5.02
CA SER A 131 -6.85 13.85 6.40
C SER A 131 -5.93 12.82 7.05
N LEU A 132 -4.88 12.37 6.35
CA LEU A 132 -3.91 11.38 6.84
C LEU A 132 -2.95 11.93 7.90
#